data_AF-A0A3G5UCA8-F1
#
_entry.id   AF-A0A3G5UCA8-F1
#
_cell.length_a   1.000
_cell.length_b   1.000
_cell.length_c   1.000
_cell.angle_alpha   90.00
_cell.angle_beta   90.00
_cell.angle_gamma   90.00
#
_symmetry.space_group_name_H-M   'P 1'
#
loop_
_entity.id
_entity.type
_entity.pdbx_description
1 polymer ?
#
loop_
_entity_poly.entity_id
_entity_poly.type
_entity_poly.pdbx_seq_one_letter_code
_entity_poly.pdbx_strand_id
1 'polypeptide(L)' 'MNIKDEYVLKRRKKKIRLRQLAEHIGCSQSLISQYETGNCEMDRVKIDKYKEFIDNF' A
#
# COMPACT_ATOMS: atom_id res chain seq x y z
N MET A 1 -9.61 -0.10 -14.77
CA MET A 1 -9.03 0.40 -13.51
C MET A 1 -7.78 -0.41 -13.24
N ASN A 2 -6.65 0.21 -12.90
CA ASN A 2 -5.42 -0.54 -12.64
C ASN A 2 -5.51 -1.20 -11.24
N ILE A 3 -4.93 -2.39 -11.06
CA ILE A 3 -4.99 -3.14 -9.79
C ILE A 3 -4.50 -2.27 -8.62
N LYS A 4 -3.49 -1.43 -8.86
CA LYS A 4 -2.97 -0.49 -7.87
C LYS A 4 -4.06 0.47 -7.36
N ASP A 5 -4.82 1.09 -8.26
CA ASP A 5 -5.86 2.06 -7.91
C ASP A 5 -6.97 1.40 -7.08
N GLU A 6 -7.31 0.15 -7.40
CA GLU A 6 -8.28 -0.64 -6.64
C GLU A 6 -7.84 -0.83 -5.19
N TYR A 7 -6.58 -1.22 -4.97
CA TYR A 7 -6.06 -1.38 -3.61
C TYR A 7 -5.93 -0.06 -2.86
N VAL A 8 -5.59 1.05 -3.53
CA VAL A 8 -5.60 2.39 -2.92
C VAL A 8 -7.01 2.74 -2.42
N LEU A 9 -8.03 2.49 -3.25
CA LEU A 9 -9.42 2.71 -2.86
C LEU A 9 -9.84 1.78 -1.71
N LYS A 10 -9.45 0.50 -1.75
CA LYS A 10 -9.75 -0.48 -0.70
C LYS A 10 -9.12 -0.08 0.64
N ARG A 11 -7.84 0.33 0.64
CA ARG A 11 -7.15 0.87 1.81
C ARG A 11 -7.89 2.05 2.41
N ARG A 12 -8.28 3.03 1.58
CA ARG A 12 -9.00 4.24 2.02
C ARG A 12 -10.38 3.90 2.60
N LYS A 13 -11.13 3.00 1.97
CA LYS A 13 -12.43 2.53 2.48
C LYS A 13 -12.30 1.85 3.85
N LYS A 14 -11.27 1.03 4.05
CA LYS A 14 -10.95 0.40 5.33
C LYS A 14 -10.32 1.35 6.37
N LYS A 15 -10.10 2.62 6.01
CA LYS A 15 -9.41 3.64 6.85
C LYS A 15 -8.02 3.20 7.33
N ILE A 16 -7.36 2.32 6.58
CA ILE A 16 -6.00 1.86 6.89
C ILE A 16 -5.05 3.03 6.67
N ARG A 17 -4.28 3.36 7.70
CA ARG A 17 -3.29 4.45 7.65
C ARG A 17 -2.01 3.96 6.99
N LEU A 18 -1.33 4.85 6.25
CA LEU A 18 -0.04 4.54 5.62
C LEU A 18 1.00 4.09 6.64
N ARG A 19 0.96 4.64 7.87
CA ARG A 19 1.78 4.19 9.00
C ARG A 19 1.67 2.70 9.29
N GLN A 20 0.45 2.15 9.29
CA GLN A 20 0.23 0.74 9.61
C GLN A 20 0.81 -0.17 8.53
N LEU A 21 0.63 0.21 7.26
CA LEU A 21 1.26 -0.50 6.14
C LEU A 21 2.78 -0.42 6.18
N ALA A 22 3.32 0.77 6.47
CA ALA A 22 4.76 1.00 6.57
C ALA A 22 5.39 0.14 7.67
N GLU A 23 4.75 0.08 8.85
CA GLU A 23 5.16 -0.76 9.97
C GLU A 23 5.09 -2.26 9.62
N HIS A 24 4.03 -2.71 8.94
CA HIS A 24 3.86 -4.11 8.54
C HIS A 24 4.84 -4.56 7.43
N ILE A 25 5.04 -3.71 6.43
CA ILE A 25 5.91 -4.00 5.28
C ILE A 25 7.39 -3.85 5.66
N GLY A 26 7.70 -3.01 6.67
CA GLY A 26 9.05 -2.65 7.06
C GLY A 26 9.66 -1.58 6.14
N CYS A 27 8.88 -0.57 5.77
CA CYS A 27 9.33 0.52 4.89
C CYS A 27 8.89 1.90 5.41
N SER A 28 9.24 2.97 4.69
CA SER A 28 8.80 4.32 5.06
C SER A 28 7.39 4.61 4.53
N GLN A 29 6.63 5.42 5.27
CA GLN A 29 5.30 5.88 4.83
C GLN A 29 5.40 6.65 3.50
N SER A 30 6.49 7.39 3.30
CA SER A 30 6.76 8.14 2.07
C SER A 30 6.91 7.22 0.86
N LEU A 31 7.53 6.04 1.02
CA LEU A 31 7.62 5.05 -0.06
C LEU A 31 6.24 4.60 -0.51
N ILE A 32 5.35 4.27 0.43
CA ILE A 32 3.98 3.86 0.13
C ILE A 32 3.21 5.01 -0.52
N SER A 33 3.34 6.22 0.00
CA SER A 33 2.70 7.40 -0.60
C SER A 33 3.14 7.60 -2.05
N GLN A 34 4.45 7.52 -2.33
CA GLN A 34 4.98 7.68 -3.68
C GLN A 34 4.51 6.57 -4.62
N TYR A 35 4.37 5.34 -4.10
CA TYR A 35 3.80 4.23 -4.84
C TYR A 35 2.33 4.47 -5.23
N GLU A 36 1.50 4.89 -4.27
CA GLU A 36 0.09 5.19 -4.51
C GLU A 36 -0.10 6.36 -5.48
N THR A 37 0.78 7.37 -5.45
CA THR A 37 0.71 8.51 -6.37
C THR A 37 1.39 8.27 -7.72
N GLY A 38 2.03 7.11 -7.92
CA GLY A 38 2.72 6.77 -9.17
C GLY A 38 4.08 7.44 -9.36
N ASN A 39 4.66 8.01 -8.31
CA ASN A 39 5.97 8.64 -8.33
C ASN A 39 7.13 7.63 -8.21
N CYS A 40 6.85 6.42 -7.69
CA CYS A 40 7.85 5.38 -7.50
C CYS A 40 7.19 3.99 -7.61
N GLU A 41 7.94 2.99 -8.04
CA GLU A 41 7.54 1.58 -7.95
C GLU A 41 8.14 0.95 -6.69
N MET A 42 7.39 0.02 -6.08
CA MET A 42 7.90 -0.78 -4.96
C MET A 42 8.34 -2.15 -5.45
N ASP A 43 9.27 -2.78 -4.73
CA ASP A 43 9.63 -4.18 -4.98
C ASP A 43 8.40 -5.08 -4.87
N ARG A 44 8.35 -6.12 -5.71
CA ARG A 44 7.24 -7.09 -5.74
C ARG A 44 6.89 -7.64 -4.35
N VAL A 45 7.89 -8.00 -3.55
CA VAL A 45 7.70 -8.50 -2.17
C VAL A 45 6.95 -7.49 -1.29
N LYS A 46 7.22 -6.19 -1.44
CA LYS A 46 6.53 -5.13 -0.69
C LYS A 46 5.11 -4.91 -1.19
N ILE A 47 4.90 -5.04 -2.50
CA ILE A 47 3.57 -4.98 -3.12
C ILE A 47 2.70 -6.13 -2.62
N ASP A 48 3.25 -7.35 -2.53
CA ASP A 48 2.50 -8.51 -2.06
C ASP A 48 2.07 -8.34 -0.60
N LYS A 49 3.00 -7.93 0.28
CA LYS A 49 2.67 -7.58 1.68
C LYS A 49 1.65 -6.44 1.79
N TYR A 50 1.74 -5.43 0.94
CA TYR A 50 0.79 -4.32 0.89
C TYR A 50 -0.63 -4.82 0.59
N LYS A 51 -0.78 -5.70 -0.40
CA LYS A 51 -2.06 -6.29 -0.77
C LYS A 51 -2.60 -7.19 0.33
N GLU A 52 -1.75 -8.10 0.83
CA GLU A 52 -2.08 -9.03 1.91
C GLU A 52 -2.59 -8.30 3.16
N PHE A 53 -1.90 -7.23 3.57
CA PHE A 53 -2.32 -6.43 4.72
C PHE A 53 -3.70 -5.79 4.51
N ILE A 54 -3.96 -5.22 3.33
CA ILE A 54 -5.26 -4.60 3.01
C ILE A 54 -6.37 -5.65 2.94
N ASP A 55 -6.07 -6.84 2.42
CA ASP A 55 -7.03 -7.91 2.27
C ASP A 55 -7.44 -8.50 3.63
N ASN A 56 -6.49 -8.62 4.57
CA ASN A 56 -6.67 -9.21 5.90
C ASN A 56 -7.08 -8.25 7.03
N PHE A 57 -7.19 -6.93 6.77
CA PHE A 57 -7.59 -5.91 7.76
C PHE A 57 -9.12 -5.78 7.93
#